data_AF-A0AA35ZNU0-F1
#
_entry.id   AF-A0AA35ZNU0-F1
#
_cell.length_a   1.000
_cell.length_b   1.000
_cell.length_c   1.000
_cell.angle_alpha   90.00
_cell.angle_beta   90.00
_cell.angle_gamma   90.00
#
_symmetry.space_group_name_H-M   'P 1'
#
loop_
_entity.id
_entity.type
_entity.pdbx_description
1 polymer ?
#
loop_
_entity_poly.entity_id
_entity_poly.type
_entity_poly.pdbx_seq_one_letter_code
_entity_poly.pdbx_strand_id
1 'polypeptide(L)'
;MTSPNSNLATALLLLLSFQLLSTISEGIVPSGDTFSYVNEGDFGEYIVEYDADYRTLPPFSNPFQLCFYNTTPNTFTLALRMGTVRSESLMRWVWEANRGNPVGEKATLTLGTDGNLVLADSDGRIAWQTNTANKGVVGFQVLPTGNMVLHDGTGTFIWQASIPQLILSWWVNHSELVVLVSW
;
A
#
# COMPACT_ATOMS: atom_id res chain seq x y z
N MET A 1 -20.98 -41.96 -51.94
CA MET A 1 -20.47 -40.59 -51.73
C MET A 1 -20.94 -40.12 -50.36
N THR A 2 -20.18 -40.39 -49.31
CA THR A 2 -20.47 -39.95 -47.94
C THR A 2 -19.62 -38.71 -47.67
N SER A 3 -20.26 -37.59 -47.34
CA SER A 3 -19.56 -36.32 -47.15
C SER A 3 -18.73 -36.33 -45.85
N PRO A 4 -17.48 -35.82 -45.84
CA PRO A 4 -16.60 -35.86 -44.67
C PRO A 4 -16.77 -34.64 -43.72
N ASN A 5 -17.96 -34.04 -43.63
CA ASN A 5 -18.12 -32.73 -42.99
C ASN A 5 -18.73 -32.73 -41.58
N SER A 6 -19.07 -33.88 -40.99
CA SER A 6 -19.79 -33.94 -39.71
C SER A 6 -18.91 -33.86 -38.45
N ASN A 7 -17.59 -34.10 -38.55
CA ASN A 7 -16.69 -34.15 -37.39
C ASN A 7 -16.01 -32.80 -37.07
N LEU A 8 -15.91 -31.90 -38.05
CA LEU A 8 -15.33 -30.57 -37.84
C LEU A 8 -16.30 -29.62 -37.12
N ALA A 9 -17.61 -29.77 -37.38
CA ALA A 9 -18.64 -28.94 -36.76
C ALA A 9 -18.81 -29.24 -35.26
N THR A 10 -18.71 -30.51 -34.85
CA THR A 10 -18.80 -30.93 -33.44
C THR A 10 -17.54 -30.59 -32.63
N ALA A 11 -16.36 -30.64 -33.25
CA ALA A 11 -15.13 -30.17 -32.59
C ALA A 11 -15.11 -28.65 -32.38
N LEU A 12 -15.71 -27.87 -33.30
CA LEU A 12 -15.78 -26.42 -33.18
C LEU A 12 -16.79 -25.97 -32.09
N LEU A 13 -17.89 -26.70 -31.91
CA LEU A 13 -18.85 -26.42 -30.83
C LEU A 13 -18.29 -26.70 -29.42
N LEU A 14 -17.38 -27.68 -29.28
CA LEU A 14 -16.69 -27.98 -28.02
C LEU A 14 -15.54 -27.00 -27.72
N LEU A 15 -14.94 -26.38 -28.75
CA LEU A 15 -13.94 -25.32 -28.58
C LEU A 15 -14.55 -23.96 -28.18
N LEU A 16 -15.84 -23.74 -28.47
CA LEU A 16 -16.55 -22.50 -28.11
C LEU A 16 -17.15 -22.53 -26.70
N SER A 17 -17.23 -23.70 -26.04
CA SER A 17 -17.78 -23.85 -24.68
C SER A 17 -16.77 -23.61 -23.55
N PHE A 18 -15.51 -23.36 -23.87
CA PHE A 18 -14.49 -22.91 -22.91
C PHE A 18 -14.27 -21.39 -23.00
N GLN A 19 -15.36 -20.61 -23.07
CA GLN A 19 -15.29 -19.25 -22.57
C GLN A 19 -15.26 -19.37 -21.05
N LEU A 20 -14.05 -19.35 -20.47
CA LEU A 20 -13.90 -19.22 -19.03
C LEU A 20 -14.83 -18.08 -18.59
N LEU A 21 -15.83 -18.40 -17.77
CA LEU A 21 -16.39 -17.44 -16.86
C LEU A 21 -15.25 -17.08 -15.91
N SER A 22 -14.33 -16.21 -16.35
CA SER A 22 -13.62 -15.35 -15.42
C SER A 22 -14.69 -14.43 -14.88
N THR A 23 -15.41 -14.88 -13.86
CA THR A 23 -16.16 -13.99 -13.00
C THR A 23 -15.12 -12.99 -12.51
N ILE A 24 -15.12 -11.79 -13.08
CA ILE A 24 -14.47 -10.65 -12.45
C ILE A 24 -15.25 -10.53 -11.15
N SER A 25 -14.71 -11.08 -10.07
CA SER A 25 -15.14 -10.70 -8.74
C SER A 25 -14.80 -9.21 -8.69
N GLU A 26 -15.81 -8.35 -8.84
CA GLU A 26 -15.67 -6.94 -8.52
C GLU A 26 -15.34 -6.88 -7.03
N GLY A 27 -14.04 -6.98 -6.70
CA GLY A 27 -13.57 -6.78 -5.35
C GLY A 27 -13.81 -5.33 -5.01
N ILE A 28 -14.86 -5.13 -4.23
CA ILE A 28 -15.22 -3.90 -3.54
C ILE A 28 -14.65 -4.06 -2.14
N VAL A 29 -13.96 -3.04 -1.62
CA VAL A 29 -13.50 -3.06 -0.23
C VAL A 29 -14.74 -3.09 0.66
N PRO A 30 -14.92 -4.11 1.53
CA PRO A 30 -16.04 -4.16 2.46
C PRO A 30 -16.06 -2.91 3.33
N SER A 31 -17.25 -2.39 3.67
CA SER A 31 -17.36 -1.14 4.41
C SER A 31 -16.61 -1.14 5.76
N GLY A 32 -16.48 -2.31 6.40
CA GLY A 32 -15.71 -2.48 7.64
C GLY A 32 -14.19 -2.40 7.45
N ASP A 33 -13.70 -2.59 6.23
CA ASP A 33 -12.28 -2.56 5.88
C ASP A 33 -11.87 -1.23 5.19
N THR A 34 -12.83 -0.36 4.87
CA THR A 34 -12.57 1.02 4.46
C THR A 34 -12.11 1.88 5.63
N PHE A 35 -11.31 2.92 5.36
CA PHE A 35 -10.88 3.86 6.39
C PHE A 35 -10.56 5.24 5.83
N SER A 36 -10.55 6.24 6.70
CA SER A 36 -10.02 7.57 6.43
C SER A 36 -9.31 8.10 7.68
N TYR A 37 -7.98 8.17 7.62
CA TYR A 37 -7.15 8.69 8.71
C TYR A 37 -6.75 10.13 8.41
N VAL A 38 -6.98 11.01 9.38
CA VAL A 38 -6.64 12.43 9.28
C VAL A 38 -5.27 12.64 9.92
N ASN A 39 -4.41 13.43 9.26
CA ASN A 39 -3.15 13.90 9.79
C ASN A 39 -3.42 15.00 10.82
N GLU A 40 -3.72 14.60 12.06
CA GLU A 40 -3.98 15.50 13.18
C GLU A 40 -3.66 14.83 14.52
N GLY A 41 -3.59 15.62 15.59
CA GLY A 41 -3.28 15.16 16.95
C GLY A 41 -1.82 15.33 17.34
N ASP A 42 -1.46 14.75 18.49
CA ASP A 42 -0.14 14.89 19.09
C ASP A 42 0.92 14.10 18.34
N PHE A 43 2.16 14.57 18.40
CA PHE A 43 3.31 13.85 17.86
C PHE A 43 3.76 12.72 18.79
N GLY A 44 4.41 11.71 18.20
CA GLY A 44 4.97 10.59 18.94
C GLY A 44 6.11 11.01 19.87
N GLU A 45 6.22 10.31 20.99
CA GLU A 45 7.10 10.70 22.10
C GLU A 45 8.57 10.29 21.91
N TYR A 46 8.84 9.34 21.01
CA TYR A 46 10.16 8.73 20.87
C TYR A 46 10.97 9.34 19.73
N ILE A 47 12.28 9.51 19.95
CA ILE A 47 13.22 9.96 18.92
C ILE A 47 13.26 8.95 17.77
N VAL A 48 13.13 9.47 16.55
CA VAL A 48 13.18 8.74 15.29
C VAL A 48 14.26 9.33 14.40
N GLU A 49 14.56 8.65 13.29
CA GLU A 49 15.49 9.14 12.28
C GLU A 49 15.17 10.58 11.85
N TYR A 50 16.24 11.40 11.79
CA TYR A 50 16.22 12.84 11.51
C TYR A 50 15.59 13.73 12.57
N ASP A 51 15.43 13.25 13.81
CA ASP A 51 14.73 13.97 14.88
C ASP A 51 13.34 14.46 14.41
N ALA A 52 12.69 13.66 13.55
CA ALA A 52 11.44 14.03 12.92
C ALA A 52 10.26 13.97 13.90
N ASP A 53 9.33 14.89 13.71
CA ASP A 53 7.99 14.78 14.28
C ASP A 53 7.20 13.74 13.48
N TYR A 54 6.33 12.99 14.16
CA TYR A 54 5.51 11.97 13.48
C TYR A 54 4.22 11.67 14.21
N ARG A 55 3.24 11.14 13.47
CA ARG A 55 1.96 10.62 13.96
C ARG A 55 1.76 9.21 13.45
N THR A 56 1.52 8.26 14.36
CA THR A 56 1.27 6.86 13.99
C THR A 56 -0.15 6.67 13.51
N LEU A 57 -0.34 5.87 12.46
CA LEU A 57 -1.64 5.46 11.95
C LEU A 57 -1.99 4.04 12.41
N PRO A 58 -3.27 3.63 12.45
CA PRO A 58 -3.63 2.28 12.88
C PRO A 58 -2.98 1.11 12.10
N PRO A 59 -2.70 1.20 10.78
CA PRO A 59 -2.01 0.12 10.07
C PRO A 59 -0.61 -0.16 10.62
N PHE A 60 -0.48 -1.32 11.27
CA PHE A 60 0.69 -1.74 12.01
C PHE A 60 0.92 -3.25 11.86
N SER A 61 2.19 -3.64 11.80
CA SER A 61 2.62 -5.01 12.03
C SER A 61 4.04 -5.01 12.57
N ASN A 62 4.22 -5.36 13.84
CA ASN A 62 5.51 -5.31 14.53
C ASN A 62 6.67 -5.88 13.69
N PRO A 63 7.78 -5.15 13.47
CA PRO A 63 8.14 -3.83 14.03
C PRO A 63 7.74 -2.61 13.15
N PHE A 64 6.88 -2.79 12.16
CA PHE A 64 6.51 -1.79 11.16
C PHE A 64 5.25 -1.01 11.53
N GLN A 65 5.29 0.31 11.35
CA GLN A 65 4.20 1.21 11.68
C GLN A 65 4.05 2.25 10.58
N LEU A 66 2.84 2.41 10.04
CA LEU A 66 2.56 3.49 9.09
C LEU A 66 2.40 4.81 9.85
N CYS A 67 2.98 5.89 9.32
CA CYS A 67 3.02 7.20 9.97
C CYS A 67 2.86 8.35 8.96
N PHE A 68 2.37 9.49 9.44
CA PHE A 68 2.78 10.78 8.90
C PHE A 68 4.05 11.23 9.61
N TYR A 69 5.02 11.80 8.90
CA TYR A 69 6.20 12.38 9.53
C TYR A 69 6.63 13.68 8.84
N ASN A 70 7.34 14.54 9.57
CA ASN A 70 7.89 15.77 9.04
C ASN A 70 9.21 16.15 9.73
N THR A 71 10.14 16.71 8.95
CA THR A 71 11.37 17.37 9.44
C THR A 71 11.31 18.89 9.25
N THR A 72 10.26 19.36 8.58
CA THR A 72 9.93 20.79 8.40
C THR A 72 8.50 20.99 8.91
N PRO A 73 8.22 22.03 9.71
CA PRO A 73 6.89 22.26 10.24
C PRO A 73 5.81 22.27 9.15
N ASN A 74 4.68 21.61 9.43
CA ASN A 74 3.51 21.52 8.54
C ASN A 74 3.75 20.89 7.16
N THR A 75 4.85 20.18 6.97
CA THR A 75 5.22 19.56 5.67
C THR A 75 5.41 18.06 5.87
N PHE A 76 4.36 17.28 5.62
CA PHE A 76 4.30 15.87 5.96
C PHE A 76 4.49 14.92 4.78
N THR A 77 5.13 13.80 5.09
CA THR A 77 5.28 12.64 4.22
C THR A 77 4.60 11.45 4.88
N LEU A 78 3.87 10.66 4.10
CA LEU A 78 3.39 9.35 4.53
C LEU A 78 4.53 8.33 4.39
N ALA A 79 4.85 7.65 5.48
CA ALA A 79 6.00 6.76 5.54
C ALA A 79 5.74 5.51 6.37
N LEU A 80 6.53 4.47 6.10
CA LEU A 80 6.62 3.30 6.96
C LEU A 80 7.84 3.43 7.86
N ARG A 81 7.62 3.39 9.16
CA ARG A 81 8.66 3.31 10.19
C ARG A 81 8.95 1.85 10.54
N MET A 82 10.20 1.55 10.87
CA MET A 82 10.63 0.29 11.45
C MET A 82 11.33 0.52 12.79
N GLY A 83 10.88 -0.18 13.83
CA GLY A 83 11.55 -0.21 15.13
C GLY A 83 10.57 -0.27 16.31
N THR A 84 11.01 -0.90 17.39
CA THR A 84 10.24 -1.02 18.63
C THR A 84 10.78 -0.09 19.71
N VAL A 85 9.94 0.29 20.68
CA VAL A 85 10.34 1.14 21.82
C VAL A 85 11.43 0.52 22.69
N ARG A 86 11.65 -0.80 22.58
CA ARG A 86 12.67 -1.55 23.32
C ARG A 86 13.97 -1.73 22.53
N SER A 87 14.05 -1.20 21.30
CA SER A 87 15.26 -1.27 20.52
C SER A 87 16.27 -0.23 21.03
N GLU A 88 17.52 -0.65 21.22
CA GLU A 88 18.64 0.28 21.45
C GLU A 88 18.97 1.10 20.18
N SER A 89 18.45 0.66 19.03
CA SER A 89 18.64 1.32 17.74
C SER A 89 17.55 2.35 17.45
N LEU A 90 17.95 3.45 16.82
CA LEU A 90 17.06 4.49 16.31
C LEU A 90 15.97 3.89 15.40
N MET A 91 14.71 4.28 15.62
CA MET A 91 13.59 3.91 14.74
C MET A 91 13.74 4.65 13.41
N ARG A 92 13.57 3.94 12.29
CA ARG A 92 13.95 4.50 10.98
C ARG A 92 12.83 4.46 9.96
N TRP A 93 12.94 5.34 8.97
CA TRP A 93 12.04 5.44 7.82
C TRP A 93 12.53 4.49 6.74
N VAL A 94 11.68 3.53 6.37
CA VAL A 94 12.07 2.45 5.46
C VAL A 94 11.32 2.51 4.12
N TRP A 95 10.28 3.34 4.04
CA TRP A 95 9.53 3.63 2.81
C TRP A 95 8.81 4.98 2.90
N GLU A 96 8.68 5.67 1.75
CA GLU A 96 7.93 6.93 1.60
C GLU A 96 7.01 6.93 0.37
N ALA A 97 5.80 7.47 0.54
CA ALA A 97 4.79 7.54 -0.52
C ALA A 97 5.00 8.75 -1.44
N ASN A 98 5.07 9.94 -0.84
CA ASN A 98 4.85 11.22 -1.52
C ASN A 98 6.09 12.12 -1.46
N ARG A 99 7.28 11.54 -1.59
CA ARG A 99 8.53 12.30 -1.58
C ARG A 99 8.55 13.30 -2.73
N GLY A 100 8.77 14.57 -2.42
CA GLY A 100 8.71 15.67 -3.40
C GLY A 100 7.30 16.22 -3.64
N ASN A 101 6.27 15.65 -3.02
CA ASN A 101 4.90 16.15 -3.06
C ASN A 101 4.25 16.11 -1.66
N PRO A 102 4.76 16.89 -0.69
CA PRO A 102 4.32 16.84 0.70
C PRO A 102 2.86 17.28 0.87
N VAL A 103 2.27 16.94 2.01
CA VAL A 103 0.92 17.36 2.42
C VAL A 103 0.96 18.17 3.73
N GLY A 104 -0.12 18.89 4.03
CA GLY A 104 -0.24 19.68 5.25
C GLY A 104 -0.89 18.95 6.43
N GLU A 105 -1.19 19.74 7.45
CA GLU A 105 -2.12 19.38 8.51
C GLU A 105 -3.49 19.04 7.91
N LYS A 106 -4.23 18.12 8.55
CA LYS A 106 -5.55 17.63 8.12
C LYS A 106 -5.59 16.92 6.76
N ALA A 107 -4.43 16.60 6.18
CA ALA A 107 -4.34 15.67 5.06
C ALA A 107 -4.95 14.31 5.44
N THR A 108 -5.46 13.57 4.46
CA THR A 108 -6.14 12.30 4.69
C THR A 108 -5.49 11.16 3.93
N LEU A 109 -5.30 10.03 4.61
CA LEU A 109 -5.05 8.73 3.99
C LEU A 109 -6.36 7.93 3.99
N THR A 110 -6.89 7.63 2.81
CA THR A 110 -8.22 7.03 2.65
C THR A 110 -8.15 5.77 1.79
N LEU A 111 -8.77 4.69 2.24
CA LEU A 111 -9.10 3.53 1.41
C LEU A 111 -10.62 3.50 1.25
N GLY A 112 -11.09 3.81 0.04
CA GLY A 112 -12.50 3.81 -0.31
C GLY A 112 -13.02 2.44 -0.75
N THR A 113 -14.33 2.36 -0.98
CA THR A 113 -14.99 1.15 -1.52
C THR A 113 -14.51 0.77 -2.92
N ASP A 114 -14.00 1.76 -3.68
CA ASP A 114 -13.41 1.54 -5.00
C ASP A 114 -12.05 0.83 -4.92
N GLY A 115 -11.46 0.68 -3.73
CA GLY A 115 -10.19 -0.01 -3.57
C GLY A 115 -8.97 0.81 -3.92
N ASN A 116 -9.11 2.13 -4.07
CA ASN A 116 -7.96 3.03 -4.23
C ASN A 116 -7.50 3.54 -2.87
N LEU A 117 -6.20 3.39 -2.57
CA LEU A 117 -5.59 4.01 -1.40
C LEU A 117 -5.05 5.38 -1.83
N VAL A 118 -5.59 6.44 -1.25
CA VAL A 118 -5.35 7.82 -1.65
C VAL A 118 -4.81 8.63 -0.49
N LEU A 119 -3.72 9.33 -0.72
CA LEU A 119 -3.23 10.41 0.12
C LEU A 119 -3.61 11.75 -0.52
N ALA A 120 -4.47 12.50 0.14
CA ALA A 120 -4.91 13.82 -0.29
C ALA A 120 -4.58 14.87 0.78
N ASP A 121 -4.23 16.07 0.33
CA ASP A 121 -4.08 17.24 1.19
C ASP A 121 -5.47 17.79 1.60
N SER A 122 -5.49 18.69 2.58
CA SER A 122 -6.73 19.23 3.14
C SER A 122 -7.59 20.04 2.15
N ASP A 123 -6.98 20.51 1.05
CA ASP A 123 -7.65 21.19 -0.06
C ASP A 123 -8.20 20.23 -1.13
N GLY A 124 -8.02 18.92 -0.95
CA GLY A 124 -8.43 17.87 -1.88
C GLY A 124 -7.40 17.54 -2.96
N ARG A 125 -6.23 18.20 -2.99
CA ARG A 125 -5.15 17.86 -3.90
C ARG A 125 -4.60 16.47 -3.58
N ILE A 126 -4.66 15.57 -4.56
CA ILE A 126 -4.07 14.24 -4.43
C ILE A 126 -2.54 14.36 -4.47
N ALA A 127 -1.89 14.00 -3.37
CA ALA A 127 -0.44 13.99 -3.27
C ALA A 127 0.17 12.67 -3.74
N TRP A 128 -0.52 11.55 -3.49
CA TRP A 128 -0.13 10.21 -3.91
C TRP A 128 -1.33 9.26 -3.92
N GLN A 129 -1.30 8.22 -4.76
CA GLN A 129 -2.31 7.16 -4.76
C GLN A 129 -1.80 5.87 -5.41
N THR A 130 -2.42 4.73 -5.09
CA THR A 130 -2.04 3.41 -5.64
C THR A 130 -2.55 3.15 -7.06
N ASN A 131 -3.50 3.95 -7.56
CA ASN A 131 -4.18 3.76 -8.85
C ASN A 131 -4.83 2.37 -8.97
N THR A 132 -5.47 1.91 -7.88
CA THR A 132 -6.10 0.58 -7.80
C THR A 132 -7.63 0.60 -7.83
N ALA A 133 -8.22 1.78 -8.11
CA ALA A 133 -9.65 1.94 -8.25
C ALA A 133 -10.26 0.87 -9.18
N ASN A 134 -11.26 0.15 -8.68
CA ASN A 134 -12.01 -0.90 -9.35
C ASN A 134 -11.15 -2.08 -9.86
N LYS A 135 -9.98 -2.32 -9.26
CA LYS A 135 -9.09 -3.45 -9.63
C LYS A 135 -9.29 -4.71 -8.79
N GLY A 136 -10.36 -4.79 -8.01
CA GLY A 136 -10.70 -5.98 -7.23
C GLY A 136 -10.10 -6.00 -5.82
N VAL A 137 -9.69 -4.85 -5.29
CA VAL A 137 -9.13 -4.76 -3.92
C VAL A 137 -10.24 -5.00 -2.90
N VAL A 138 -9.95 -5.85 -1.92
CA VAL A 138 -10.83 -6.11 -0.79
C VAL A 138 -10.23 -5.67 0.55
N GLY A 139 -8.93 -5.36 0.60
CA GLY A 139 -8.27 -4.98 1.84
C GLY A 139 -6.88 -4.41 1.67
N PHE A 140 -6.42 -3.74 2.72
CA PHE A 140 -5.07 -3.20 2.89
C PHE A 140 -4.42 -3.81 4.13
N GLN A 141 -3.15 -4.18 4.03
CA GLN A 141 -2.41 -4.74 5.16
C GLN A 141 -0.93 -4.32 5.13
N VAL A 142 -0.37 -4.07 6.32
CA VAL A 142 1.09 -4.07 6.55
C VAL A 142 1.48 -5.46 7.02
N LEU A 143 2.34 -6.16 6.29
CA LEU A 143 2.79 -7.51 6.64
C LEU A 143 3.95 -7.48 7.64
N PRO A 144 4.22 -8.58 8.39
CA PRO A 144 5.38 -8.70 9.28
C PRO A 144 6.74 -8.56 8.59
N THR A 145 6.77 -8.65 7.26
CA THR A 145 7.95 -8.44 6.42
C THR A 145 8.21 -6.97 6.08
N GLY A 146 7.29 -6.06 6.45
CA GLY A 146 7.31 -4.65 6.07
C GLY A 146 6.73 -4.37 4.69
N ASN A 147 6.21 -5.39 4.00
CA ASN A 147 5.51 -5.20 2.74
C ASN A 147 4.10 -4.66 3.01
N MET A 148 3.76 -3.52 2.41
CA MET A 148 2.40 -2.99 2.43
C MET A 148 1.68 -3.47 1.19
N VAL A 149 0.51 -4.07 1.35
CA VAL A 149 -0.21 -4.74 0.25
C VAL A 149 -1.66 -4.29 0.17
N LEU A 150 -2.14 -4.13 -1.06
CA LEU A 150 -3.57 -4.19 -1.38
C LEU A 150 -3.81 -5.55 -2.05
N HIS A 151 -4.82 -6.28 -1.59
CA HIS A 151 -5.05 -7.65 -2.05
C HIS A 151 -6.51 -7.88 -2.46
N ASP A 152 -6.73 -8.90 -3.29
CA ASP A 152 -8.07 -9.38 -3.65
C ASP A 152 -8.61 -10.43 -2.67
N GLY A 153 -9.82 -10.93 -2.94
CA GLY A 153 -10.49 -11.96 -2.14
C GLY A 153 -9.81 -13.34 -2.14
N THR A 154 -8.84 -13.56 -3.02
CA THR A 154 -8.01 -14.78 -3.06
C THR A 154 -6.69 -14.61 -2.29
N GLY A 155 -6.40 -13.39 -1.82
CA GLY A 155 -5.13 -13.02 -1.20
C GLY A 155 -4.04 -12.62 -2.22
N THR A 156 -4.36 -12.51 -3.50
CA THR A 156 -3.41 -12.06 -4.53
C THR A 156 -3.14 -10.57 -4.36
N PHE A 157 -1.87 -10.17 -4.40
CA PHE A 157 -1.49 -8.75 -4.29
C PHE A 157 -1.79 -8.00 -5.58
N ILE A 158 -2.69 -7.03 -5.51
CA ILE A 158 -3.01 -6.09 -6.59
C ILE A 158 -1.99 -4.96 -6.63
N TRP A 159 -1.55 -4.51 -5.45
CA TRP A 159 -0.49 -3.54 -5.30
C TRP A 159 0.37 -3.91 -4.10
N GLN A 160 1.66 -3.58 -4.18
CA GLN A 160 2.57 -3.73 -3.06
C GLN A 160 3.66 -2.67 -3.07
N ALA A 161 4.01 -2.18 -1.88
CA ALA A 161 5.24 -1.45 -1.64
C ALA A 161 6.18 -2.34 -0.82
N SER A 162 7.05 -3.04 -1.54
CA SER A 162 8.06 -3.90 -0.95
C SER A 162 9.35 -3.14 -0.67
N ILE A 163 9.93 -3.43 0.49
CA ILE A 163 11.29 -3.05 0.82
C ILE A 163 12.18 -4.23 0.44
N PRO A 164 13.08 -4.13 -0.57
CA PRO A 164 13.95 -5.23 -0.91
C PRO A 164 14.79 -5.62 0.31
N GLN A 165 14.69 -6.90 0.70
CA GLN A 165 15.42 -7.44 1.88
C GLN A 165 16.94 -7.27 1.75
N LEU A 166 17.46 -7.22 0.52
CA LEU A 166 18.85 -6.89 0.23
C LEU A 166 19.19 -5.45 0.61
N ILE A 167 18.30 -4.49 0.34
CA ILE A 167 18.48 -3.09 0.73
C ILE A 167 18.34 -2.97 2.26
N LEU A 168 17.38 -3.67 2.88
CA LEU A 168 17.22 -3.67 4.33
C LEU A 168 18.44 -4.24 5.06
N SER A 169 18.98 -5.38 4.62
CA SER A 169 20.14 -6.04 5.24
C SER A 169 21.45 -5.29 4.98
N TRP A 170 21.64 -4.68 3.81
CA TRP A 170 22.76 -3.77 3.57
C TRP A 170 22.66 -2.52 4.45
N TRP A 171 21.46 -1.94 4.58
CA TRP A 171 21.18 -0.75 5.37
C TRP A 171 21.41 -0.94 6.87
N VAL A 172 21.00 -2.09 7.43
CA VAL A 172 21.25 -2.41 8.86
C VAL A 172 22.75 -2.41 9.15
N ASN A 173 23.57 -2.83 8.18
CA ASN A 173 24.98 -3.11 8.40
C ASN A 173 25.95 -1.98 8.00
N HIS A 174 25.52 -1.00 7.19
CA HIS A 174 26.45 -0.02 6.58
C HIS A 174 26.13 1.45 6.84
N SER A 175 25.04 1.80 7.54
CA SER A 175 24.68 3.19 7.85
C SER A 175 24.59 4.14 6.64
N GLU A 176 24.40 3.58 5.43
CA GLU A 176 24.21 4.35 4.20
C GLU A 176 22.73 4.46 3.82
N LEU A 177 22.35 5.64 3.33
CA LEU A 177 20.97 6.10 3.18
C LEU A 177 20.34 5.64 1.86
N VAL A 178 19.39 4.70 1.93
CA VAL A 178 18.47 4.42 0.81
C VAL A 178 17.05 4.31 1.37
N VAL A 179 16.31 5.41 1.34
CA VAL A 179 14.85 5.39 1.52
C VAL A 179 14.22 5.04 0.18
N LEU A 180 13.35 4.04 0.18
CA LEU A 180 12.62 3.64 -1.03
C LEU A 180 11.44 4.56 -1.26
N VAL A 181 11.33 5.01 -2.49
CA VAL A 181 10.27 5.90 -2.94
C VAL A 181 9.40 5.11 -3.92
N SER A 182 8.09 5.08 -3.69
CA SER A 182 7.16 4.71 -4.76
C SER A 182 6.98 5.91 -5.68
N TRP A 183 7.27 5.74 -6.97
CA TRP A 183 6.92 6.70 -8.02
C TRP A 183 5.51 6.46 -8.52
#